data_AF-A0A9D8FEU6-F1
#
_entry.id   AF-A0A9D8FEU6-F1
#
_cell.length_a   1.000
_cell.length_b   1.000
_cell.length_c   1.000
_cell.angle_alpha   90.00
_cell.angle_beta   90.00
_cell.angle_gamma   90.00
#
_symmetry.space_group_name_H-M   'P 1'
#
loop_
_entity.id
_entity.type
_entity.pdbx_description
1 polymer ?
#
loop_
_entity_poly.entity_id
_entity_poly.type
_entity_poly.pdbx_seq_one_letter_code
_entity_poly.pdbx_strand_id
1 'polypeptide(L)'
;MEIAYYPGCSLHSSSALYDLQTRLVLKKLGINLNEISDWNCCGATSAGKIDDFLAVIMPARNLGIADASGFPEMVIPCSACYSKTLMAQKHLENDLDLKNKINAEFSKKVTGSIKISSILEVLLANLNELTGQANKKLIGLKPVCYYGCMLTRFPYDLPVPDNVENPKGMETILKTLDANPIDWSYKTDCCGASASVNDEEMAFSLMSKIMQDAL
;
A
#
# COMPACT_ATOMS: atom_id res chain seq x y z
N MET A 1 8.67 18.45 2.68
CA MET A 1 7.67 17.85 3.60
C MET A 1 8.27 16.58 4.18
N GLU A 2 8.09 16.31 5.47
CA GLU A 2 8.59 15.09 6.12
C GLU A 2 7.41 14.14 6.41
N ILE A 3 7.51 12.87 6.01
CA ILE A 3 6.45 11.86 6.17
C ILE A 3 7.05 10.58 6.76
N ALA A 4 6.29 9.89 7.63
CA ALA A 4 6.66 8.57 8.13
C ALA A 4 6.61 7.53 7.00
N TYR A 5 7.56 6.62 6.97
CA TYR A 5 7.68 5.62 5.92
C TYR A 5 7.67 4.22 6.50
N TYR A 6 6.74 3.38 6.03
CA TYR A 6 6.72 1.98 6.39
C TYR A 6 6.90 1.11 5.12
N PRO A 7 8.13 0.60 4.87
CA PRO A 7 8.44 -0.16 3.67
C PRO A 7 7.84 -1.57 3.71
N GLY A 8 7.74 -2.18 4.90
CA GLY A 8 7.39 -3.58 5.06
C GLY A 8 8.48 -4.54 4.56
N CYS A 9 8.24 -5.84 4.71
CA CYS A 9 9.25 -6.87 4.47
C CYS A 9 9.68 -7.01 3.00
N SER A 10 8.74 -6.93 2.05
CA SER A 10 9.04 -7.15 0.63
C SER A 10 9.97 -6.06 0.07
N LEU A 11 9.78 -4.81 0.47
CA LEU A 11 10.60 -3.69 0.00
C LEU A 11 12.02 -3.71 0.58
N HIS A 12 12.27 -4.43 1.67
CA HIS A 12 13.62 -4.70 2.18
C HIS A 12 14.26 -5.95 1.57
N SER A 13 13.56 -6.67 0.70
CA SER A 13 13.99 -7.96 0.17
C SER A 13 13.64 -8.13 -1.31
N SER A 14 12.63 -8.91 -1.64
CA SER A 14 12.26 -9.31 -3.01
C SER A 14 11.85 -8.14 -3.92
N SER A 15 11.56 -6.97 -3.35
CA SER A 15 11.19 -5.74 -4.05
C SER A 15 12.05 -4.54 -3.63
N ALA A 16 13.34 -4.75 -3.32
CA ALA A 16 14.28 -3.68 -2.92
C ALA A 16 14.36 -2.53 -3.93
N LEU A 17 14.20 -2.80 -5.23
CA LEU A 17 14.18 -1.76 -6.25
C LEU A 17 12.97 -0.82 -6.07
N TYR A 18 11.84 -1.33 -5.60
CA TYR A 18 10.64 -0.52 -5.39
C TYR A 18 10.79 0.44 -4.20
N ASP A 19 11.51 0.05 -3.15
CA ASP A 19 11.90 0.95 -2.06
C ASP A 19 12.74 2.11 -2.58
N LEU A 20 13.82 1.79 -3.30
CA LEU A 20 14.73 2.77 -3.88
C LEU A 20 13.98 3.74 -4.79
N GLN A 21 13.13 3.23 -5.69
CA GLN A 21 12.33 4.04 -6.61
C GLN A 21 11.36 4.95 -5.85
N THR A 22 10.67 4.43 -4.84
CA THR A 22 9.74 5.20 -4.01
C THR A 22 10.44 6.38 -3.36
N ARG A 23 11.59 6.13 -2.70
CA ARG A 23 12.40 7.19 -2.05
C ARG A 23 12.89 8.22 -3.05
N LEU A 24 13.39 7.79 -4.21
CA LEU A 24 13.89 8.70 -5.24
C LEU A 24 12.80 9.58 -5.85
N VAL A 25 11.64 9.00 -6.15
CA VAL A 25 10.50 9.72 -6.72
C VAL A 25 9.96 10.73 -5.71
N LEU A 26 9.68 10.31 -4.47
CA LEU A 26 9.15 11.21 -3.45
C LEU A 26 10.15 12.32 -3.07
N LYS A 27 11.46 12.01 -3.00
CA LYS A 27 12.49 13.04 -2.79
C LYS A 27 12.50 14.09 -3.90
N LYS A 28 12.31 13.70 -5.17
CA LYS A 28 12.19 14.64 -6.28
C LYS A 28 10.96 15.55 -6.16
N LEU A 29 9.89 15.07 -5.53
CA LEU A 29 8.69 15.86 -5.21
C LEU A 29 8.86 16.71 -3.93
N GLY A 30 10.06 16.78 -3.35
CA GLY A 30 10.30 17.52 -2.10
C GLY A 30 9.74 16.84 -0.85
N ILE A 31 9.46 15.54 -0.93
CA ILE A 31 8.97 14.71 0.18
C ILE A 31 10.10 13.83 0.69
N ASN A 32 10.53 14.09 1.92
CA ASN A 32 11.55 13.30 2.60
C ASN A 32 10.87 12.21 3.43
N LEU A 33 11.28 10.97 3.19
CA LEU A 33 10.73 9.79 3.85
C LEU A 33 11.58 9.41 5.06
N ASN A 34 10.94 9.32 6.22
CA ASN A 34 11.56 8.90 7.47
C ASN A 34 11.02 7.53 7.84
N GLU A 35 11.86 6.51 7.68
CA GLU A 35 11.46 5.15 8.01
C GLU A 35 11.18 5.02 9.51
N ILE A 36 10.03 4.44 9.86
CA ILE A 36 9.72 4.14 11.27
C ILE A 36 10.70 3.09 11.78
N SER A 37 11.43 3.37 12.86
CA SER A 37 12.39 2.40 13.40
C SER A 37 11.70 1.19 14.03
N ASP A 38 12.33 0.01 13.98
CA ASP A 38 11.87 -1.20 14.68
C ASP A 38 10.47 -1.67 14.28
N TRP A 39 10.05 -1.48 13.03
CA TRP A 39 8.79 -2.03 12.51
C TRP A 39 8.84 -3.57 12.39
N ASN A 40 7.67 -4.22 12.40
CA ASN A 40 7.51 -5.65 12.11
C ASN A 40 6.67 -5.89 10.85
N CYS A 41 6.70 -7.11 10.31
CA CYS A 41 5.82 -7.49 9.19
C CYS A 41 4.33 -7.24 9.54
N CYS A 42 3.51 -6.83 8.57
CA CYS A 42 2.07 -6.59 8.77
C CYS A 42 1.23 -7.87 8.90
N GLY A 43 1.79 -9.04 8.59
CA GLY A 43 1.08 -10.33 8.68
C GLY A 43 0.06 -10.61 7.57
N ALA A 44 0.12 -9.89 6.45
CA ALA A 44 -0.90 -9.87 5.38
C ALA A 44 -1.56 -11.20 5.01
N THR A 45 -0.77 -12.26 4.79
CA THR A 45 -1.28 -13.56 4.30
C THR A 45 -1.58 -14.54 5.44
N SER A 46 -0.73 -14.59 6.46
CA SER A 46 -0.72 -15.69 7.43
C SER A 46 -1.38 -15.35 8.76
N ALA A 47 -1.24 -14.11 9.25
CA ALA A 47 -1.66 -13.76 10.62
C ALA A 47 -3.15 -14.00 10.82
N GLY A 48 -4.00 -13.39 9.99
CA GLY A 48 -5.46 -13.58 10.04
C GLY A 48 -5.97 -14.93 9.53
N LYS A 49 -5.08 -15.87 9.18
CA LYS A 49 -5.46 -17.28 8.94
C LYS A 49 -5.19 -18.15 10.16
N ILE A 50 -4.35 -17.69 11.06
CA ILE A 50 -3.98 -18.37 12.29
C ILE A 50 -4.78 -17.81 13.46
N ASP A 51 -4.85 -16.49 13.59
CA ASP A 51 -5.40 -15.81 14.76
C ASP A 51 -5.81 -14.36 14.42
N ASP A 52 -7.06 -14.01 14.76
CA ASP A 52 -7.62 -12.68 14.50
C ASP A 52 -6.94 -11.57 15.33
N PHE A 53 -6.51 -11.89 16.55
CA PHE A 53 -5.74 -10.96 17.38
C PHE A 53 -4.37 -10.66 16.76
N LEU A 54 -3.70 -11.67 16.19
CA LEU A 54 -2.45 -11.46 15.43
C LEU A 54 -2.66 -10.56 14.21
N ALA A 55 -3.79 -10.72 13.50
CA ALA A 55 -4.12 -9.89 12.35
C ALA A 55 -4.25 -8.40 12.69
N VAL A 56 -4.60 -8.07 13.94
CA VAL A 56 -4.74 -6.68 14.42
C VAL A 56 -3.45 -6.19 15.09
N ILE A 57 -2.88 -6.96 16.03
CA ILE A 57 -1.76 -6.49 16.86
C ILE A 57 -0.49 -6.23 16.03
N MET A 58 -0.22 -7.04 14.99
CA MET A 58 0.98 -6.91 14.17
C MET A 58 1.04 -5.55 13.43
N PRO A 59 0.04 -5.17 12.62
CA PRO A 59 0.00 -3.83 12.02
C PRO A 59 -0.21 -2.71 13.07
N ALA A 60 -0.95 -2.95 14.15
CA ALA A 60 -1.15 -1.97 15.21
C ALA A 60 0.17 -1.52 15.87
N ARG A 61 1.14 -2.43 16.04
CA ARG A 61 2.45 -2.07 16.59
C ARG A 61 3.16 -1.02 15.72
N ASN A 62 3.15 -1.21 14.40
CA ASN A 62 3.72 -0.23 13.48
C ASN A 62 2.95 1.09 13.49
N LEU A 63 1.62 1.04 13.61
CA LEU A 63 0.79 2.22 13.74
C LEU A 63 1.14 3.02 15.01
N GLY A 64 1.35 2.36 16.15
CA GLY A 64 1.76 3.01 17.39
C GLY A 64 3.15 3.65 17.30
N ILE A 65 4.10 3.01 16.60
CA ILE A 65 5.41 3.60 16.31
C ILE A 65 5.25 4.84 15.44
N ALA A 66 4.41 4.76 14.41
CA ALA A 66 4.16 5.86 13.48
C ALA A 66 3.44 7.04 14.18
N ASP A 67 2.42 6.79 15.00
CA ASP A 67 1.76 7.83 15.82
C ASP A 67 2.76 8.55 16.74
N ALA A 68 3.69 7.80 17.35
CA ALA A 68 4.70 8.36 18.24
C ALA A 68 5.85 9.10 17.51
N SER A 69 5.90 9.06 16.18
CA SER A 69 6.92 9.75 15.38
C SER A 69 6.69 11.26 15.27
N GLY A 70 5.45 11.72 15.49
CA GLY A 70 5.05 13.12 15.33
C GLY A 70 4.82 13.55 13.88
N PHE A 71 4.99 12.66 12.90
CA PHE A 71 4.64 12.95 11.50
C PHE A 71 3.11 12.93 11.30
N PRO A 72 2.57 13.81 10.44
CA PRO A 72 1.12 13.89 10.20
C PRO A 72 0.60 12.73 9.34
N GLU A 73 1.49 12.07 8.60
CA GLU A 73 1.15 11.06 7.60
C GLU A 73 2.21 9.95 7.60
N MET A 74 1.75 8.73 7.35
CA MET A 74 2.56 7.56 7.06
C MET A 74 2.23 7.03 5.67
N VAL A 75 3.25 6.93 4.82
CA VAL A 75 3.12 6.32 3.49
C VAL A 75 3.56 4.86 3.51
N ILE A 76 2.75 4.01 2.89
CA ILE A 76 2.95 2.56 2.80
C ILE A 76 2.86 2.12 1.33
N PRO A 77 3.97 1.77 0.65
CA PRO A 77 3.92 1.41 -0.77
C PRO A 77 3.33 0.03 -1.05
N CYS A 78 3.44 -0.91 -0.10
CA CYS A 78 2.90 -2.25 -0.24
C CYS A 78 1.38 -2.23 0.01
N SER A 79 0.57 -2.60 -0.99
CA SER A 79 -0.90 -2.61 -0.89
C SER A 79 -1.42 -3.51 0.25
N ALA A 80 -0.76 -4.64 0.49
CA ALA A 80 -1.13 -5.52 1.59
C ALA A 80 -0.81 -4.91 2.96
N CYS A 81 0.37 -4.29 3.13
CA CYS A 81 0.72 -3.58 4.35
C CYS A 81 -0.24 -2.41 4.60
N TYR A 82 -0.57 -1.66 3.56
CA TYR A 82 -1.50 -0.53 3.61
C TYR A 82 -2.89 -1.00 4.06
N SER A 83 -3.47 -1.99 3.38
CA SER A 83 -4.76 -2.60 3.70
C SER A 83 -4.82 -3.08 5.15
N LYS A 84 -3.83 -3.87 5.61
CA LYS A 84 -3.82 -4.38 6.99
C LYS A 84 -3.68 -3.29 8.03
N THR A 85 -2.94 -2.21 7.74
CA THR A 85 -2.78 -1.11 8.69
C THR A 85 -4.06 -0.30 8.81
N LEU A 86 -4.76 -0.01 7.70
CA LEU A 86 -6.08 0.62 7.73
C LEU A 86 -7.11 -0.23 8.49
N MET A 87 -7.14 -1.54 8.22
CA MET A 87 -8.04 -2.46 8.90
C MET A 87 -7.79 -2.47 10.41
N ALA A 88 -6.53 -2.50 10.84
CA ALA A 88 -6.18 -2.48 12.25
C ALA A 88 -6.54 -1.16 12.91
N GLN A 89 -6.28 -0.01 12.26
CA GLN A 89 -6.71 1.29 12.75
C GLN A 89 -8.23 1.30 12.99
N LYS A 90 -9.01 0.92 11.98
CA LYS A 90 -10.48 0.89 12.06
C LYS A 90 -10.99 -0.08 13.13
N HIS A 91 -10.34 -1.23 13.28
CA HIS A 91 -10.70 -2.21 14.29
C HIS A 91 -10.49 -1.65 15.71
N LEU A 92 -9.35 -1.00 15.96
CA LEU A 92 -9.05 -0.38 17.25
C LEU A 92 -9.86 0.89 17.53
N GLU A 93 -10.33 1.59 16.50
CA GLU A 93 -11.30 2.68 16.65
C GLU A 93 -12.65 2.17 17.13
N ASN A 94 -13.09 1.02 16.63
CA ASN A 94 -14.38 0.43 16.96
C ASN A 94 -14.37 -0.39 18.27
N ASP A 95 -13.22 -0.90 18.69
CA ASP A 95 -13.04 -1.70 19.91
C ASP A 95 -12.01 -1.06 20.85
N LEU A 96 -12.50 -0.20 21.74
CA LEU A 96 -11.67 0.52 22.71
C LEU A 96 -11.06 -0.40 23.78
N ASP A 97 -11.73 -1.50 24.14
CA ASP A 97 -11.23 -2.44 25.14
C ASP A 97 -10.03 -3.20 24.57
N LEU A 98 -10.13 -3.67 23.33
CA LEU A 98 -9.00 -4.27 22.62
C LEU A 98 -7.87 -3.26 22.41
N LYS A 99 -8.17 -2.01 22.05
CA LYS A 99 -7.17 -0.94 21.95
C LYS A 99 -6.43 -0.72 23.27
N ASN A 100 -7.15 -0.68 24.39
CA ASN A 100 -6.54 -0.54 25.72
C ASN A 100 -5.67 -1.74 26.09
N LYS A 101 -6.14 -2.97 25.82
CA LYS A 101 -5.38 -4.20 26.03
C LYS A 101 -4.08 -4.21 25.23
N ILE A 102 -4.13 -3.87 23.95
CA ILE A 102 -2.93 -3.81 23.09
C ILE A 102 -1.98 -2.70 23.54
N ASN A 103 -2.51 -1.51 23.83
CA ASN A 103 -1.70 -0.37 24.28
C ASN A 103 -1.05 -0.57 25.66
N ALA A 104 -1.54 -1.51 26.48
CA ALA A 104 -0.90 -1.86 27.75
C ALA A 104 0.44 -2.58 27.53
N GLU A 105 0.57 -3.34 26.44
CA GLU A 105 1.78 -4.12 26.09
C GLU A 105 2.77 -3.31 25.22
N PHE A 106 2.30 -2.27 24.55
CA PHE A 106 3.12 -1.49 23.63
C PHE A 106 3.88 -0.36 24.30
N SER A 107 5.19 -0.29 24.04
CA SER A 107 6.00 0.88 24.41
C SER A 107 5.59 2.16 23.67
N LYS A 108 5.05 2.02 22.45
CA LYS A 108 4.49 3.12 21.64
C LYS A 108 3.02 2.84 21.36
N LYS A 109 2.14 3.65 21.95
CA LYS A 109 0.69 3.43 21.93
C LYS A 109 0.10 3.88 20.59
N VAL A 110 -0.91 3.14 20.12
CA VAL A 110 -1.79 3.56 19.03
C VAL A 110 -2.72 4.64 19.54
N THR A 111 -2.56 5.86 19.05
CA THR A 111 -3.50 6.96 19.29
C THR A 111 -4.54 7.00 18.17
N GLY A 112 -4.15 6.67 16.93
CA GLY A 112 -4.98 6.73 15.73
C GLY A 112 -4.98 8.12 15.09
N SER A 113 -3.97 8.95 15.37
CA SER A 113 -3.91 10.34 14.89
C SER A 113 -3.24 10.49 13.54
N ILE A 114 -2.37 9.56 13.15
CA ILE A 114 -1.63 9.64 11.90
C ILE A 114 -2.50 9.25 10.70
N LYS A 115 -2.43 10.03 9.62
CA LYS A 115 -3.03 9.69 8.34
C LYS A 115 -2.25 8.53 7.70
N ILE A 116 -2.94 7.49 7.27
CA ILE A 116 -2.33 6.38 6.54
C ILE A 116 -2.62 6.55 5.06
N SER A 117 -1.59 6.54 4.21
CA SER A 117 -1.76 6.64 2.77
C SER A 117 -0.93 5.61 2.01
N SER A 118 -1.49 5.11 0.93
CA SER A 118 -0.74 4.37 -0.09
C SER A 118 0.18 5.33 -0.85
N ILE A 119 1.18 4.78 -1.52
CA ILE A 119 2.02 5.59 -2.42
C ILE A 119 1.20 6.22 -3.56
N LEU A 120 0.13 5.54 -4.00
CA LEU A 120 -0.73 6.04 -5.07
C LEU A 120 -1.45 7.32 -4.64
N GLU A 121 -2.01 7.34 -3.44
CA GLU A 121 -2.66 8.53 -2.87
C GLU A 121 -1.68 9.70 -2.72
N VAL A 122 -0.45 9.43 -2.26
CA VAL A 122 0.59 10.47 -2.15
C VAL A 122 0.93 11.05 -3.52
N LEU A 123 1.10 10.22 -4.55
CA LEU A 123 1.38 10.70 -5.90
C LEU A 123 0.20 11.47 -6.51
N LEU A 124 -1.04 11.01 -6.28
CA LEU A 124 -2.24 11.70 -6.76
C LEU A 124 -2.43 13.07 -6.10
N ALA A 125 -2.10 13.19 -4.82
CA ALA A 125 -2.13 14.48 -4.11
C ALA A 125 -1.07 15.47 -4.62
N ASN A 126 -0.04 14.98 -5.34
CA ASN A 126 1.08 15.76 -5.85
C ASN A 126 1.18 15.70 -7.39
N LEU A 127 0.05 15.63 -8.10
CA LEU A 127 0.02 15.55 -9.57
C LEU A 127 0.60 16.79 -10.24
N ASN A 128 0.43 17.97 -9.65
CA ASN A 128 0.94 19.21 -10.23
C ASN A 128 2.47 19.19 -10.24
N GLU A 129 3.07 18.69 -9.16
CA GLU A 129 4.51 18.56 -8.96
C GLU A 129 5.12 17.51 -9.89
N LEU A 130 4.33 16.53 -10.34
CA LEU A 130 4.75 15.49 -11.30
C LEU A 130 4.82 15.99 -12.75
N THR A 131 4.08 17.05 -13.08
CA THR A 131 3.99 17.56 -14.46
C THR A 131 5.37 17.99 -14.96
N GLY A 132 5.82 17.42 -16.08
CA GLY A 132 7.13 17.75 -16.68
C GLY A 132 8.35 17.18 -15.95
N GLN A 133 8.19 16.38 -14.88
CA GLN A 133 9.31 15.75 -14.17
C GLN A 133 9.86 14.50 -14.87
N ALA A 134 9.20 14.04 -15.94
CA ALA A 134 9.63 12.87 -16.70
C ALA A 134 10.94 13.16 -17.45
N ASN A 135 12.05 12.65 -16.94
CA ASN A 135 13.38 12.77 -17.56
C ASN A 135 13.43 12.19 -18.99
N LYS A 136 12.64 11.15 -19.25
CA LYS A 136 12.49 10.54 -20.57
C LYS A 136 11.02 10.59 -20.96
N LYS A 137 10.77 10.94 -22.20
CA LYS A 137 9.42 10.91 -22.76
C LYS A 137 8.92 9.47 -22.77
N LEU A 138 7.71 9.25 -22.26
CA LEU A 138 7.03 7.95 -22.28
C LEU A 138 6.23 7.74 -23.59
N ILE A 139 6.60 8.48 -24.65
CA ILE A 139 5.94 8.44 -25.95
C ILE A 139 6.05 7.04 -26.55
N GLY A 140 4.91 6.50 -26.97
CA GLY A 140 4.80 5.16 -27.55
C GLY A 140 4.59 4.05 -26.52
N LEU A 141 4.75 4.33 -25.22
CA LEU A 141 4.38 3.39 -24.17
C LEU A 141 2.85 3.34 -24.08
N LYS A 142 2.31 2.12 -24.13
CA LYS A 142 0.88 1.82 -23.99
C LYS A 142 0.65 0.92 -22.76
N PRO A 143 0.86 1.45 -21.55
CA PRO A 143 0.80 0.62 -20.34
C PRO A 143 -0.64 0.26 -19.98
N VAL A 144 -0.84 -0.93 -19.43
CA VAL A 144 -2.05 -1.28 -18.69
C VAL A 144 -1.76 -1.20 -17.19
N CYS A 145 -2.68 -0.67 -16.39
CA CYS A 145 -2.49 -0.45 -14.96
C CYS A 145 -3.11 -1.57 -14.13
N TYR A 146 -2.28 -2.35 -13.42
CA TYR A 146 -2.73 -3.38 -12.50
C TYR A 146 -2.65 -2.87 -11.05
N TYR A 147 -3.81 -2.77 -10.41
CA TYR A 147 -3.97 -2.31 -9.03
C TYR A 147 -3.96 -3.48 -8.03
N GLY A 148 -4.42 -4.64 -8.49
CA GLY A 148 -4.71 -5.79 -7.65
C GLY A 148 -5.87 -5.52 -6.69
N CYS A 149 -6.21 -6.54 -5.90
CA CYS A 149 -7.39 -6.50 -5.04
C CYS A 149 -7.19 -5.67 -3.75
N MET A 150 -6.00 -5.70 -3.15
CA MET A 150 -5.76 -5.15 -1.80
C MET A 150 -5.70 -3.61 -1.74
N LEU A 151 -5.61 -2.92 -2.87
CA LEU A 151 -5.52 -1.46 -2.90
C LEU A 151 -6.90 -0.78 -2.85
N THR A 152 -7.95 -1.46 -3.34
CA THR A 152 -9.30 -0.90 -3.47
C THR A 152 -10.40 -1.73 -2.80
N ARG A 153 -10.15 -3.00 -2.45
CA ARG A 153 -11.13 -3.87 -1.77
C ARG A 153 -10.72 -4.12 -0.31
N PHE A 154 -11.42 -3.48 0.61
CA PHE A 154 -11.26 -3.68 2.05
C PHE A 154 -12.45 -4.46 2.63
N PRO A 155 -12.25 -5.41 3.55
CA PRO A 155 -13.32 -6.18 4.17
C PRO A 155 -14.03 -5.42 5.32
N TYR A 156 -13.83 -4.11 5.42
CA TYR A 156 -14.42 -3.21 6.41
C TYR A 156 -14.98 -1.97 5.71
N ASP A 157 -15.91 -1.27 6.36
CA ASP A 157 -16.38 0.05 5.92
C ASP A 157 -15.28 1.09 6.13
N LEU A 158 -14.38 1.14 5.15
CA LEU A 158 -13.24 2.03 5.04
C LEU A 158 -13.41 2.86 3.78
N PRO A 159 -13.11 4.17 3.81
CA PRO A 159 -13.05 4.97 2.60
C PRO A 159 -12.11 4.34 1.58
N VAL A 160 -12.62 4.04 0.39
CA VAL A 160 -11.81 3.56 -0.72
C VAL A 160 -11.33 4.77 -1.52
N PRO A 161 -10.02 4.92 -1.77
CA PRO A 161 -9.48 6.11 -2.44
C PRO A 161 -9.85 6.24 -3.92
N ASP A 162 -10.37 5.18 -4.55
CA ASP A 162 -10.76 5.14 -5.95
C ASP A 162 -11.94 4.16 -6.15
N ASN A 163 -12.43 4.01 -7.39
CA ASN A 163 -13.45 3.03 -7.72
C ASN A 163 -12.95 1.60 -7.45
N VAL A 164 -13.76 0.82 -6.75
CA VAL A 164 -13.43 -0.55 -6.34
C VAL A 164 -13.18 -1.49 -7.52
N GLU A 165 -13.94 -1.32 -8.61
CA GLU A 165 -13.95 -2.22 -9.77
C GLU A 165 -13.17 -1.66 -10.97
N ASN A 166 -13.18 -0.34 -11.16
CA ASN A 166 -12.50 0.32 -12.27
C ASN A 166 -11.70 1.55 -11.82
N PRO A 167 -10.65 1.38 -11.02
CA PRO A 167 -9.81 2.48 -10.56
C PRO A 167 -9.06 3.14 -11.74
N LYS A 168 -8.70 4.42 -11.58
CA LYS A 168 -8.08 5.27 -12.60
C LYS A 168 -6.89 6.11 -12.09
N GLY A 169 -6.51 6.00 -10.81
CA GLY A 169 -5.40 6.72 -10.21
C GLY A 169 -4.04 6.56 -10.91
N MET A 170 -3.60 5.32 -11.17
CA MET A 170 -2.35 5.04 -11.90
C MET A 170 -2.40 5.61 -13.33
N GLU A 171 -3.52 5.46 -14.04
CA GLU A 171 -3.69 6.05 -15.38
C GLU A 171 -3.62 7.57 -15.34
N THR A 172 -4.17 8.20 -14.30
CA THR A 172 -4.12 9.65 -14.10
C THR A 172 -2.67 10.12 -13.96
N ILE A 173 -1.89 9.46 -13.11
CA ILE A 173 -0.45 9.75 -12.95
C ILE A 173 0.31 9.55 -14.27
N LEU A 174 0.07 8.44 -14.97
CA LEU A 174 0.76 8.15 -16.23
C LEU A 174 0.43 9.17 -17.32
N LYS A 175 -0.82 9.62 -17.42
CA LYS A 175 -1.21 10.68 -18.36
C LYS A 175 -0.53 12.01 -18.04
N THR A 176 -0.37 12.36 -16.77
CA THR A 176 0.40 13.55 -16.34
C THR A 176 1.87 13.46 -16.74
N LEU A 177 2.40 12.27 -16.95
CA LEU A 177 3.76 12.00 -17.43
C LEU A 177 3.82 11.75 -18.96
N ASP A 178 2.81 12.19 -19.70
CA ASP A 178 2.69 12.05 -21.16
C ASP A 178 2.68 10.59 -21.68
N ALA A 179 2.30 9.62 -20.84
CA ALA A 179 2.06 8.24 -21.26
C ALA A 179 0.60 8.03 -21.70
N ASN A 180 0.38 6.98 -22.51
CA ASN A 180 -0.94 6.64 -23.05
C ASN A 180 -1.46 5.32 -22.46
N PRO A 181 -1.93 5.29 -21.20
CA PRO A 181 -2.42 4.07 -20.60
C PRO A 181 -3.68 3.56 -21.31
N ILE A 182 -3.74 2.25 -21.52
CA ILE A 182 -4.89 1.56 -22.13
C ILE A 182 -5.89 1.17 -21.04
N ASP A 183 -7.18 1.37 -21.32
CA ASP A 183 -8.23 0.85 -20.47
C ASP A 183 -8.42 -0.65 -20.72
N TRP A 184 -8.50 -1.44 -19.66
CA TRP A 184 -8.51 -2.91 -19.70
C TRP A 184 -9.27 -3.48 -18.51
N SER A 185 -9.65 -4.76 -18.57
CA SER A 185 -10.61 -5.35 -17.63
C SER A 185 -9.97 -5.95 -16.37
N TYR A 186 -8.67 -6.25 -16.37
CA TYR A 186 -8.02 -7.02 -15.30
C TYR A 186 -7.40 -6.16 -14.18
N LYS A 187 -7.79 -4.88 -14.09
CA LYS A 187 -7.20 -3.91 -13.14
C LYS A 187 -7.17 -4.41 -11.70
N THR A 188 -8.22 -5.09 -11.28
CA THR A 188 -8.47 -5.49 -9.88
C THR A 188 -8.61 -7.01 -9.72
N ASP A 189 -8.25 -7.77 -10.77
CA ASP A 189 -8.24 -9.23 -10.72
C ASP A 189 -7.24 -9.73 -9.67
N CYS A 190 -7.50 -10.92 -9.12
CA CYS A 190 -6.61 -11.53 -8.15
C CYS A 190 -5.39 -12.13 -8.87
N CYS A 191 -4.18 -11.70 -8.53
CA CYS A 191 -2.96 -12.34 -9.03
C CYS A 191 -2.63 -13.69 -8.38
N GLY A 192 -3.40 -14.16 -7.39
CA GLY A 192 -3.14 -15.44 -6.73
C GLY A 192 -1.91 -15.45 -5.80
N ALA A 193 -1.33 -14.29 -5.45
CA ALA A 193 -0.12 -14.23 -4.64
C ALA A 193 -0.21 -15.00 -3.32
N SER A 194 -1.37 -15.01 -2.64
CA SER A 194 -1.58 -15.80 -1.42
C SER A 194 -1.61 -17.31 -1.65
N ALA A 195 -2.00 -17.75 -2.85
CA ALA A 195 -2.04 -19.16 -3.23
C ALA A 195 -0.65 -19.69 -3.60
N SER A 196 0.29 -18.83 -3.98
CA SER A 196 1.64 -19.24 -4.44
C SER A 196 2.41 -20.19 -3.51
N VAL A 197 2.09 -20.19 -2.21
CA VAL A 197 2.76 -21.05 -1.21
C VAL A 197 2.13 -22.45 -1.12
N ASN A 198 0.84 -22.59 -1.38
CA ASN A 198 0.09 -23.84 -1.13
C ASN A 198 -0.58 -24.44 -2.38
N ASP A 199 -0.78 -23.63 -3.41
CA ASP A 199 -1.42 -23.99 -4.68
C ASP A 199 -0.78 -23.13 -5.80
N GLU A 200 0.42 -23.56 -6.19
CA GLU A 200 1.24 -22.90 -7.19
C GLU A 200 0.58 -22.92 -8.59
N GLU A 201 -0.12 -24.01 -8.93
CA GLU A 201 -0.84 -24.14 -10.21
C GLU A 201 -1.95 -23.09 -10.33
N MET A 202 -2.76 -22.92 -9.28
CA MET A 202 -3.78 -21.86 -9.25
C MET A 202 -3.15 -20.47 -9.34
N ALA A 203 -2.07 -20.22 -8.60
CA ALA A 203 -1.39 -18.93 -8.63
C ALA A 203 -0.88 -18.59 -10.04
N PHE A 204 -0.23 -19.54 -10.72
CA PHE A 204 0.24 -19.34 -12.09
C PHE A 204 -0.89 -19.21 -13.10
N SER A 205 -1.98 -19.97 -12.96
CA SER A 205 -3.16 -19.85 -13.82
C SER A 205 -3.75 -18.44 -13.77
N LEU A 206 -3.92 -17.88 -12.56
CA LEU A 206 -4.41 -16.52 -12.36
C LEU A 206 -3.47 -15.46 -12.94
N MET A 207 -2.17 -15.56 -12.67
CA MET A 207 -1.19 -14.63 -13.23
C MET A 207 -1.11 -14.72 -14.77
N SER A 208 -1.16 -15.93 -15.32
CA SER A 208 -1.14 -16.16 -16.76
C SER A 208 -2.32 -15.49 -17.45
N LYS A 209 -3.52 -15.56 -16.86
CA LYS A 209 -4.72 -14.92 -17.40
C LYS A 209 -4.56 -13.39 -17.49
N ILE A 210 -4.02 -12.77 -16.44
CA ILE A 210 -3.75 -11.32 -16.40
C ILE A 210 -2.69 -10.95 -17.46
N MET A 211 -1.60 -11.71 -17.53
CA MET A 211 -0.50 -11.44 -18.46
C MET A 211 -0.90 -11.64 -19.92
N GLN A 212 -1.76 -12.61 -20.22
CA GLN A 212 -2.26 -12.86 -21.58
C GLN A 212 -3.17 -11.74 -22.08
N ASP A 213 -3.92 -11.07 -21.20
CA ASP A 213 -4.74 -9.91 -21.59
C ASP A 213 -3.90 -8.63 -21.74
N ALA A 214 -2.81 -8.52 -20.97
CA ALA A 214 -1.93 -7.36 -20.98
C ALA A 214 -1.00 -7.27 -22.21
N LEU A 215 -0.70 -8.40 -22.87
CA LEU A 215 0.27 -8.53 -23.97
C LEU A 215 -0.42 -8.64 -25.34
#